data_AF-A0A1G6ZYD3-F1
#
_entry.id   AF-A0A1G6ZYD3-F1
#
_cell.length_a   1.000
_cell.length_b   1.000
_cell.length_c   1.000
_cell.angle_alpha   90.00
_cell.angle_beta   90.00
_cell.angle_gamma   90.00
#
_symmetry.space_group_name_H-M   'P 1'
#
loop_
_entity.id
_entity.type
_entity.pdbx_description
1 polymer ?
#
loop_
_entity_poly.entity_id
_entity_poly.type
_entity_poly.pdbx_seq_one_letter_code
_entity_poly.pdbx_strand_id
1 'polypeptide(L)' 'MHEKHAQETVFGVADGATYTAELCLSKAGRYYFSQIQVDGHNLPLPEGHWPTRDEAMVALSDFASGSRQPEAP' A
#
# COMPACT_ATOMS: atom_id res chain seq x y z
N MET A 1 -21.79 10.39 -6.64
CA MET A 1 -21.49 8.97 -6.39
C MET A 1 -20.02 8.76 -6.75
N HIS A 2 -19.17 8.41 -5.78
CA HIS A 2 -17.74 8.16 -6.04
C HIS A 2 -17.57 6.71 -6.48
N GLU A 3 -17.70 6.46 -7.79
CA GLU A 3 -17.49 5.14 -8.36
C GLU A 3 -15.98 4.86 -8.45
N LYS A 4 -15.44 4.14 -7.47
CA LYS A 4 -14.15 3.44 -7.60
C LYS A 4 -14.34 2.35 -8.65
N HIS A 5 -13.54 2.33 -9.71
CA HIS A 5 -13.70 1.34 -10.78
C HIS A 5 -13.31 -0.08 -10.32
N ALA A 6 -12.31 -0.17 -9.44
CA ALA A 6 -11.89 -1.41 -8.81
C ALA A 6 -11.27 -1.09 -7.46
N GLN A 7 -11.66 -1.84 -6.43
CA GLN A 7 -11.03 -1.85 -5.12
C GLN A 7 -10.67 -3.30 -4.83
N GLU A 8 -9.41 -3.54 -4.49
CA GLU A 8 -8.91 -4.85 -4.10
C GLU A 8 -8.16 -4.72 -2.78
N THR A 9 -8.41 -5.66 -1.88
CA THR A 9 -7.62 -5.78 -0.66
C THR A 9 -6.43 -6.67 -0.93
N VAL A 10 -5.25 -6.11 -0.75
CA VAL A 10 -3.95 -6.74 -0.88
C VAL A 10 -3.48 -7.16 0.49
N PHE A 11 -2.95 -8.37 0.60
CA PHE A 11 -2.33 -8.90 1.82
C PHE A 11 -0.96 -9.45 1.46
N GLY A 12 0.02 -9.26 2.34
CA GLY A 12 1.36 -9.79 2.18
C GLY A 12 2.13 -9.85 3.49
N VAL A 13 3.33 -10.39 3.42
CA VAL A 13 4.26 -10.45 4.56
C VAL A 13 5.59 -9.89 4.10
N ALA A 14 6.12 -8.91 4.81
CA ALA A 14 7.44 -8.31 4.58
C ALA A 14 8.22 -8.39 5.89
N ASP A 15 9.44 -8.95 5.84
CA ASP A 15 10.32 -9.04 7.02
C ASP A 15 9.70 -9.71 8.28
N GLY A 16 8.71 -10.59 8.08
CA GLY A 16 7.96 -11.26 9.15
C GLY A 16 6.78 -10.47 9.70
N ALA A 17 6.59 -9.22 9.27
CA ALA A 17 5.42 -8.41 9.58
C ALA A 17 4.32 -8.62 8.52
N THR A 18 3.07 -8.73 8.96
CA THR A 18 1.93 -8.90 8.04
C THR A 18 1.40 -7.54 7.65
N TYR A 19 1.32 -7.25 6.35
CA TYR A 19 0.74 -6.01 5.85
C TYR A 19 -0.52 -6.25 5.03
N THR A 20 -1.44 -5.31 5.14
CA THR A 20 -2.70 -5.27 4.44
C THR A 20 -2.85 -3.89 3.81
N ALA A 21 -3.23 -3.80 2.55
CA ALA A 21 -3.49 -2.53 1.90
C ALA A 21 -4.73 -2.59 1.01
N GLU A 22 -5.48 -1.50 0.96
CA GLU A 22 -6.58 -1.35 0.03
C GLU A 22 -6.10 -0.63 -1.23
N LEU A 23 -5.95 -1.38 -2.32
CA LEU A 23 -5.56 -0.86 -3.62
C LEU A 23 -6.81 -0.44 -4.40
N CYS A 24 -6.83 0.81 -4.84
CA CYS A 24 -7.92 1.40 -5.60
C CYS A 24 -7.45 1.84 -6.99
N LEU A 25 -8.27 1.58 -8.01
CA LEU A 25 -8.07 2.11 -9.36
C LEU A 25 -8.86 3.40 -9.54
N SER A 26 -8.15 4.49 -9.80
CA SER A 26 -8.72 5.79 -10.16
C SER A 26 -9.28 5.76 -11.59
N LYS A 27 -10.22 6.66 -11.88
CA LYS A 27 -10.77 6.87 -13.24
C LYS A 27 -9.69 7.24 -14.27
N ALA A 28 -8.57 7.78 -13.81
CA ALA A 28 -7.40 8.07 -14.64
C ALA A 28 -6.59 6.81 -15.04
N GLY A 29 -7.01 5.61 -14.62
CA GLY A 29 -6.26 4.38 -14.86
C GLY A 29 -5.02 4.23 -13.97
N ARG A 30 -4.95 4.98 -12.86
CA ARG A 30 -3.85 4.91 -11.90
C ARG A 30 -4.27 4.24 -10.61
N TYR A 31 -3.43 3.37 -10.12
CA TYR A 31 -3.56 2.68 -8.85
C TYR A 31 -3.07 3.57 -7.70
N TYR A 32 -3.77 3.55 -6.59
CA TYR A 32 -3.42 4.27 -5.37
C TYR A 32 -3.90 3.49 -4.15
N PHE A 33 -3.26 3.67 -3.00
CA PHE A 33 -3.70 3.03 -1.75
C PHE A 33 -4.67 3.94 -1.01
N SER A 34 -5.81 3.39 -0.57
CA SER A 34 -6.75 4.10 0.30
C SER A 34 -6.56 3.78 1.78
N GLN A 35 -5.92 2.66 2.09
CA GLN A 35 -5.55 2.27 3.45
C GLN A 35 -4.33 1.36 3.39
N ILE A 36 -3.41 1.51 4.33
CA ILE A 36 -2.30 0.57 4.57
C ILE A 36 -2.28 0.28 6.06
N GLN A 37 -2.15 -1.00 6.41
CA GLN A 37 -2.02 -1.50 7.76
C GLN A 37 -0.85 -2.47 7.81
N VAL A 38 0.02 -2.35 8.81
CA VAL A 38 1.12 -3.28 9.06
C VAL A 38 1.02 -3.74 10.50
N ASP A 39 0.95 -5.04 10.73
CA ASP A 39 0.72 -5.64 12.06
C ASP A 39 -0.52 -5.09 12.78
N GLY A 40 -1.53 -4.67 12.00
CA GLY A 40 -2.75 -4.03 12.51
C GLY A 40 -2.62 -2.53 12.80
N HIS A 41 -1.45 -1.94 12.59
CA HIS A 41 -1.22 -0.50 12.72
C HIS A 41 -1.42 0.21 11.38
N ASN A 42 -2.31 1.20 11.35
CA ASN A 42 -2.50 2.05 10.17
C ASN A 42 -1.25 2.90 9.93
N LEU A 43 -0.67 2.77 8.75
CA LEU A 43 0.46 3.59 8.31
C LEU A 43 -0.04 4.81 7.52
N PRO A 44 0.74 5.90 7.51
CA PRO A 44 0.46 7.03 6.63
C PRO A 44 0.45 6.57 5.18
N LEU A 45 -0.55 7.02 4.42
CA LEU A 45 -0.67 6.68 3.02
C LEU A 45 0.44 7.36 2.22
N PRO A 46 1.18 6.61 1.39
CA PRO A 46 2.04 7.23 0.40
C PRO A 46 1.17 8.03 -0.58
N GLU A 47 1.55 9.27 -0.86
CA GLU A 47 0.91 10.11 -1.90
C GLU A 47 1.23 9.61 -3.34
N GLY A 48 1.66 8.36 -3.46
CA GLY A 48 2.06 7.72 -4.72
C GLY A 48 0.86 7.25 -5.54
N HIS A 49 0.96 7.46 -6.85
CA HIS A 49 0.03 6.91 -7.83
C HIS A 49 0.82 6.09 -8.85
N TRP A 50 0.45 4.84 -9.03
CA TRP A 50 1.16 3.90 -9.90
C TRP A 50 0.36 3.57 -11.15
N PRO A 51 1.00 3.33 -12.30
CA PRO A 51 0.28 2.99 -13.51
C PRO A 51 -0.13 1.51 -13.53
N THR A 52 0.51 0.65 -12.71
CA THR A 52 0.20 -0.77 -12.61
C THR A 52 0.07 -1.23 -11.16
N ARG A 53 -0.66 -2.34 -10.95
CA ARG A 53 -0.75 -3.02 -9.65
C ARG A 53 0.62 -3.48 -9.17
N ASP A 54 1.43 -4.05 -10.05
CA ASP A 54 2.75 -4.58 -9.70
C ASP A 54 3.68 -3.51 -9.13
N GLU A 55 3.74 -2.32 -9.77
CA GLU A 55 4.52 -1.21 -9.24
C GLU A 55 3.99 -0.69 -7.89
N ALA A 56 2.66 -0.67 -7.71
CA ALA A 56 2.07 -0.32 -6.42
C ALA A 56 2.47 -1.33 -5.33
N MET A 57 2.51 -2.62 -5.66
CA MET A 57 2.92 -3.70 -4.75
C MET A 57 4.40 -3.62 -4.38
N VAL A 58 5.27 -3.33 -5.36
CA VAL A 58 6.70 -3.12 -5.12
C VAL A 58 6.90 -1.93 -4.18
N ALA A 59 6.24 -0.80 -4.45
CA ALA A 59 6.30 0.37 -3.60
C ALA A 59 5.73 0.11 -2.19
N LEU A 60 4.65 -0.67 -2.06
CA LEU A 60 4.09 -1.07 -0.77
C LEU A 60 5.05 -1.95 0.03
N SER A 61 5.75 -2.87 -0.63
CA SER A 61 6.73 -3.76 0.00
C SER A 61 7.97 -2.97 0.46
N ASP A 62 8.41 -2.01 -0.35
CA ASP A 62 9.46 -1.04 0.01
C ASP A 62 9.02 -0.18 1.21
N PHE A 63 7.76 0.29 1.22
CA PHE A 63 7.21 1.06 2.35
C PHE A 63 7.10 0.24 3.63
N ALA A 64 6.63 -1.01 3.53
CA ALA A 64 6.50 -1.92 4.68
C ALA A 64 7.87 -2.31 5.24
N SER A 65 8.86 -2.56 4.37
CA SER A 65 10.25 -2.85 4.79
C SER A 65 10.97 -1.60 5.33
N GLY A 66 10.76 -0.43 4.74
CA GLY A 66 11.34 0.86 5.18
C GLY A 66 10.67 1.47 6.42
N SER A 67 9.44 1.06 6.76
CA SER A 67 8.77 1.41 8.03
C SER A 67 9.45 0.78 9.24
N ARG A 68 10.30 -0.23 9.02
CA ARG A 68 11.34 -0.61 9.97
C ARG A 68 12.42 0.48 9.90
N GLN A 69 12.11 1.67 10.44
CA GLN A 69 13.16 2.61 10.77
C GLN A 69 14.17 1.83 11.63
N PRO A 70 15.44 1.74 11.22
CA PRO A 70 16.47 1.17 12.07
C PRO A 70 16.47 2.03 13.33
N GLU A 71 16.38 1.36 14.48
CA GLU A 71 16.79 1.87 15.77
C GLU A 71 17.94 2.88 15.60
N ALA A 72 17.65 4.14 15.87
CA ALA A 72 18.69 5.15 15.99
C ALA A 72 19.56 4.76 17.21
N PRO A 73 20.89 4.93 17.13
CA PRO A 73 21.87 4.41 18.09
C PRO A 73 21.73 4.97 19.51
#